data_AF-A0A841PJT0-F1
#
_entry.id   AF-A0A841PJT0-F1
#
_cell.length_a   1.000
_cell.length_b   1.000
_cell.length_c   1.000
_cell.angle_alpha   90.00
_cell.angle_beta   90.00
_cell.angle_gamma   90.00
#
_symmetry.space_group_name_H-M   'P 1'
#
loop_
_entity.id
_entity.type
_entity.pdbx_description
1 polymer ?
#
loop_
_entity_poly.entity_id
_entity_poly.type
_entity_poly.pdbx_seq_one_letter_code
_entity_poly.pdbx_strand_id
1 'polypeptide(L)'
;MKLGIPVYDGVDLLDVAGPYEMSKWVDSATGLECQILSADGGPVTTVNGLRFEAHASFAETPTLNVLWIPGGAPEALSAIMSDANSPFLA
;
A
#
# COMPACT_ATOMS: atom_id res chain seq x y z
N MET A 1 4.09 -12.85 -10.39
CA MET A 1 3.28 -11.61 -10.56
C MET A 1 3.39 -10.81 -9.28
N LYS A 2 3.66 -9.50 -9.33
CA LYS A 2 3.79 -8.65 -8.14
C LYS A 2 2.59 -7.72 -7.97
N LEU A 3 1.94 -7.80 -6.82
CA LEU A 3 0.87 -6.90 -6.39
C LEU A 3 1.42 -5.99 -5.29
N GLY A 4 1.27 -4.68 -5.48
CA GLY A 4 1.60 -3.68 -4.47
C GLY A 4 0.35 -3.11 -3.82
N ILE A 5 0.39 -2.95 -2.50
CA ILE A 5 -0.59 -2.21 -1.71
C ILE A 5 0.11 -0.96 -1.17
N PRO A 6 0.06 0.18 -1.89
CA PRO A 6 0.62 1.43 -1.38
C PRO A 6 -0.20 1.94 -0.20
N VAL A 7 0.47 2.25 0.91
CA VAL A 7 -0.12 2.73 2.15
C VAL A 7 0.47 4.07 2.58
N TYR A 8 -0.30 4.83 3.33
CA TYR A 8 0.04 6.16 3.84
C TYR A 8 -0.56 6.36 5.23
N ASP A 9 -0.11 7.40 5.95
CA ASP A 9 -0.74 7.77 7.21
C ASP A 9 -2.20 8.18 7.01
N GLY A 10 -3.11 7.54 7.74
CA GLY A 10 -4.54 7.69 7.59
C GLY A 10 -5.19 6.62 6.69
N VAL A 11 -4.45 5.61 6.24
CA VAL A 11 -5.03 4.49 5.45
C VAL A 11 -6.10 3.72 6.23
N ASP A 12 -7.10 3.20 5.52
CA ASP A 12 -8.09 2.29 6.09
C ASP A 12 -7.49 0.89 6.29
N LEU A 13 -7.52 0.38 7.52
CA LEU A 13 -6.89 -0.90 7.86
C LEU A 13 -7.49 -2.09 7.10
N LEU A 14 -8.81 -2.15 6.97
CA LEU A 14 -9.49 -3.29 6.35
C LEU A 14 -9.20 -3.35 4.84
N ASP A 15 -9.08 -2.19 4.19
CA ASP A 15 -8.75 -2.06 2.78
C ASP A 15 -7.32 -2.54 2.46
N VAL A 16 -6.44 -2.56 3.45
CA VAL A 16 -5.09 -3.17 3.37
C VAL A 16 -5.16 -4.66 3.74
N ALA A 17 -5.69 -4.96 4.93
CA ALA A 17 -5.60 -6.27 5.54
C ALA A 17 -6.39 -7.35 4.78
N GLY A 18 -7.61 -7.05 4.36
CA GLY A 18 -8.45 -8.01 3.65
C GLY A 18 -7.81 -8.49 2.34
N PRO A 19 -7.45 -7.59 1.42
CA PRO A 19 -6.78 -7.93 0.16
C PRO A 19 -5.41 -8.57 0.36
N TYR A 20 -4.66 -8.13 1.38
CA TYR A 20 -3.39 -8.77 1.73
C TYR A 20 -3.59 -10.22 2.15
N GLU A 21 -4.56 -10.51 3.02
CA GLU A 21 -4.89 -11.87 3.45
C GLU A 21 -5.40 -12.73 2.29
N MET A 22 -6.35 -12.20 1.51
CA MET A 22 -6.91 -12.88 0.33
C MET A 22 -5.83 -13.23 -0.70
N SER A 23 -4.78 -12.41 -0.84
CA SER A 23 -3.67 -12.70 -1.75
C SER A 23 -2.94 -14.00 -1.39
N LYS A 24 -2.99 -14.43 -0.12
CA LYS A 24 -2.39 -15.69 0.36
C LYS A 24 -3.26 -16.91 0.07
N TRP A 25 -4.51 -16.72 -0.36
CA TRP A 25 -5.40 -17.80 -0.77
C TRP A 25 -5.20 -18.18 -2.25
N VAL A 26 -4.51 -17.35 -3.02
CA VAL A 26 -4.16 -17.65 -4.41
C VAL A 26 -3.18 -18.81 -4.46
N ASP A 27 -3.38 -19.73 -5.40
CA ASP A 27 -2.49 -20.88 -5.60
C ASP A 27 -1.04 -20.40 -5.77
N SER A 28 -0.15 -20.94 -4.92
CA SER A 28 1.29 -20.69 -4.96
C SER A 28 1.92 -20.92 -6.34
N ALA A 29 1.37 -21.82 -7.16
CA ALA A 29 1.83 -22.06 -8.53
C ALA A 29 1.65 -20.84 -9.45
N THR A 30 0.77 -19.90 -9.08
CA THR A 30 0.57 -18.61 -9.79
C THR A 30 1.75 -17.66 -9.56
N GLY A 31 2.55 -17.87 -8.51
CA GLY A 31 3.66 -17.01 -8.15
C GLY A 31 3.23 -15.57 -7.86
N LEU A 32 2.05 -15.38 -7.24
CA LEU A 32 1.58 -14.06 -6.80
C LEU A 32 2.34 -13.65 -5.53
N GLU A 33 3.07 -12.54 -5.62
CA GLU A 33 3.76 -11.92 -4.51
C GLU A 33 3.06 -10.60 -4.18
N CYS A 34 2.53 -10.49 -2.96
CA CYS A 34 1.85 -9.30 -2.48
C CYS A 34 2.73 -8.57 -1.47
N GLN A 35 2.96 -7.27 -1.69
CA GLN A 35 3.77 -6.42 -0.81
C GLN A 35 3.01 -5.16 -0.41
N ILE A 36 3.05 -4.83 0.89
CA ILE A 36 2.62 -3.54 1.43
C ILE A 36 3.79 -2.57 1.27
N LEU A 37 3.54 -1.41 0.69
CA LEU A 37 4.57 -0.43 0.36
C LEU A 37 4.21 0.92 0.95
N SER A 38 5.13 1.57 1.66
CA SER A 38 5.01 3.00 2.00
C SER A 38 6.00 3.80 1.16
N ALA A 39 5.85 5.13 1.13
CA ALA A 39 6.70 5.97 0.29
C ALA A 39 8.20 5.77 0.57
N ASP A 40 8.57 5.66 1.85
CA ASP A 40 9.95 5.52 2.33
C ASP A 40 10.26 4.15 2.94
N GLY A 41 9.31 3.20 2.89
CA GLY A 41 9.45 1.87 3.51
C GLY A 41 9.24 1.88 5.02
N GLY A 42 8.95 3.04 5.62
CA GLY A 42 8.64 3.18 7.03
C GLY A 42 7.22 2.72 7.41
N PRO A 43 6.94 2.63 8.71
CA PRO A 43 5.62 2.27 9.21
C PRO A 43 4.61 3.40 9.01
N VAL A 44 3.34 3.02 8.86
CA VAL A 44 2.21 3.94 8.74
C VAL A 44 1.22 3.75 9.89
N THR A 45 0.48 4.80 10.20
CA THR A 45 -0.61 4.78 11.18
C THR A 45 -1.95 4.86 10.46
N THR A 46 -2.84 3.89 10.69
CA THR A 46 -4.17 3.84 10.09
C THR A 46 -5.10 4.94 10.62
N VAL A 47 -6.24 5.16 9.96
CA VAL A 47 -7.27 6.12 10.41
C VAL A 47 -7.76 5.87 11.85
N ASN A 48 -7.71 4.62 12.31
CA ASN A 48 -8.12 4.21 13.67
C ASN A 48 -6.96 4.08 14.66
N GLY A 49 -5.75 4.53 14.30
CA GLY A 49 -4.60 4.65 15.20
C GLY A 49 -3.74 3.38 15.35
N LEU A 50 -3.98 2.33 14.56
CA LEU A 50 -3.11 1.16 14.52
C LEU A 50 -1.87 1.47 13.68
N ARG A 51 -0.68 1.14 14.19
CA ARG A 51 0.58 1.31 13.47
C ARG A 51 1.13 -0.03 13.00
N PHE A 52 1.54 -0.11 11.74
CA PHE A 52 2.13 -1.32 11.14
C PHE A 52 3.29 -0.99 10.19
N GLU A 53 4.20 -1.93 10.03
CA GLU A 53 5.38 -1.81 9.16
C GLU A 53 5.01 -2.11 7.69
N ALA A 54 5.61 -1.37 6.77
CA ALA A 54 5.60 -1.73 5.35
C ALA A 54 6.66 -2.81 5.06
N HIS A 55 6.55 -3.50 3.92
CA HIS A 55 7.58 -4.46 3.49
C HIS A 55 8.75 -3.78 2.77
N ALA A 56 8.48 -2.69 2.04
CA ALA A 56 9.46 -1.97 1.24
C ALA A 56 8.98 -0.55 0.91
N SER A 57 9.92 0.28 0.47
CA SER A 57 9.67 1.59 -0.14
C SER A 57 9.28 1.47 -1.62
N PHE A 58 8.80 2.57 -2.22
CA PHE A 58 8.59 2.62 -3.67
C PHE A 58 9.90 2.50 -4.46
N ALA A 59 11.00 3.05 -3.94
CA ALA A 59 12.31 2.98 -4.57
C ALA A 59 12.87 1.54 -4.62
N GLU A 60 12.57 0.72 -3.61
CA GLU A 60 12.98 -0.69 -3.55
C GLU A 60 12.11 -1.61 -4.43
N THR A 61 10.91 -1.15 -4.82
CA THR A 61 9.95 -1.90 -5.62
C THR A 61 9.54 -1.14 -6.89
N PRO A 62 10.47 -0.88 -7.83
CA PRO A 62 10.22 -0.02 -9.00
C PRO A 62 9.29 -0.65 -10.07
N THR A 63 8.95 -1.94 -9.94
CA THR A 63 8.13 -2.66 -10.92
C THR A 63 7.05 -3.48 -10.23
N LEU A 64 5.79 -3.18 -10.55
CA LEU A 64 4.61 -3.91 -10.10
C LEU A 64 3.73 -4.30 -11.29
N ASN A 65 3.02 -5.42 -11.18
CA ASN A 65 2.05 -5.84 -12.20
C ASN A 65 0.64 -5.35 -11.88
N VAL A 66 0.31 -5.24 -10.59
CA VAL A 66 -1.00 -4.83 -10.09
C VAL A 66 -0.81 -3.88 -8.92
N LEU A 67 -1.62 -2.82 -8.89
CA LEU A 67 -1.76 -1.94 -7.73
C LEU A 67 -3.15 -2.15 -7.12
N TRP A 68 -3.17 -2.40 -5.82
CA TRP A 68 -4.39 -2.38 -5.02
C TRP A 68 -4.37 -1.10 -4.18
N ILE A 69 -5.17 -0.11 -4.55
CA ILE A 69 -5.16 1.21 -3.90
C ILE A 69 -6.20 1.23 -2.77
N PRO A 70 -5.79 1.27 -1.49
CA PRO A 70 -6.71 1.37 -0.36
C PRO A 70 -7.37 2.74 -0.25
N GLY A 71 -8.53 2.80 0.40
CA GLY A 71 -9.10 4.03 0.93
C GLY A 71 -8.35 4.57 2.15
N GLY A 72 -8.94 5.58 2.80
CA GLY A 72 -8.40 6.19 4.00
C GLY A 72 -8.96 7.58 4.25
N ALA A 73 -8.30 8.32 5.13
CA ALA A 73 -8.65 9.68 5.50
C ALA A 73 -8.73 10.61 4.25
N PRO A 74 -9.90 11.21 3.94
CA PRO A 74 -10.07 12.04 2.75
C PRO A 74 -9.08 13.21 2.67
N GLU A 75 -8.73 13.82 3.81
CA GLU A 75 -7.79 14.94 3.88
C GLU A 75 -6.37 14.52 3.49
N ALA A 76 -5.93 13.35 3.95
CA ALA A 76 -4.61 12.81 3.62
C ALA A 76 -4.52 12.43 2.13
N LEU A 77 -5.55 11.76 1.61
CA LEU A 77 -5.62 11.38 0.21
C LEU A 77 -5.68 12.61 -0.71
N SER A 78 -6.47 13.62 -0.35
CA SER A 78 -6.57 14.88 -1.09
C SER A 78 -5.24 15.62 -1.16
N ALA A 79 -4.48 15.65 -0.05
CA ALA A 79 -3.15 16.24 -0.01
C ALA A 79 -2.17 15.49 -0.93
N ILE A 80 -2.17 14.15 -0.89
CA ILE A 80 -1.35 13.30 -1.78
C ILE A 80 -1.68 13.57 -3.26
N MET A 81 -2.95 13.65 -3.62
CA MET A 81 -3.40 13.86 -4.99
C MET A 81 -3.11 15.28 -5.51
N SER A 82 -3.05 16.26 -4.61
CA SER A 82 -2.83 17.66 -4.97
C SER A 82 -1.35 18.05 -5.06
N ASP A 83 -0.45 17.22 -4.53
CA ASP A 83 0.99 17.42 -4.63
C ASP A 83 1.55 16.76 -5.89
N ALA A 84 1.92 17.57 -6.89
CA ALA A 84 2.51 17.11 -8.13
C ALA A 84 3.86 16.38 -7.96
N ASN A 85 4.53 16.54 -6.81
CA ASN A 85 5.77 15.85 -6.48
C ASN A 85 5.54 14.66 -5.54
N SER A 86 4.28 14.31 -5.27
CA SER A 86 3.95 13.19 -4.41
C SER A 86 4.58 11.91 -4.96
N PRO A 87 5.27 11.12 -4.13
CA PRO A 87 5.87 9.85 -4.55
C PRO A 87 4.80 8.83 -5.00
N PHE A 88 3.52 9.08 -4.71
CA PHE A 88 2.40 8.26 -5.18
C PHE A 88 1.95 8.57 -6.61
N LEU A 89 2.45 9.67 -7.20
CA LEU A 89 2.13 10.10 -8.57
C LEU A 89 3.32 9.99 -9.54
N ALA A 90 4.49 9.57 -9.03
CA ALA A 90 5.76 9.52 -9.77
C ALA A 90 5.93 8.24 -10.60
#